data_AF-A0A6M6DRK5-F1
#
_entry.id   AF-A0A6M6DRK5-F1
#
_cell.length_a   1.000
_cell.length_b   1.000
_cell.length_c   1.000
_cell.angle_alpha   90.00
_cell.angle_beta   90.00
_cell.angle_gamma   90.00
#
_symmetry.space_group_name_H-M   'P 1'
#
loop_
_entity.id
_entity.type
_entity.pdbx_description
1 polymer ?
#
loop_
_entity_poly.entity_id
_entity_poly.type
_entity_poly.pdbx_seq_one_letter_code
_entity_poly.pdbx_strand_id
1 'polypeptide(L)'
;METEKGDKYKENEELKLKFENVIAIGVWIKTIGQIIETIGVSNLFLINEDPSSGDEKVVSAVWIETVGQFLQTIGVSQQISAINEEVTFKAQELEIIGVSLKSFAHALEAIGGIEILQEEKQTDIMDFIP
;
A
#
# COMPACT_ATOMS: atom_id res chain seq x y z
N MET A 1 2.50 -45.22 8.74
CA MET A 1 3.52 -44.16 8.98
C MET A 1 3.81 -43.34 7.73
N GLU A 2 3.97 -43.92 6.54
CA GLU A 2 4.12 -43.12 5.29
C GLU A 2 2.83 -42.39 4.87
N THR A 3 1.66 -43.02 5.06
CA THR A 3 0.34 -42.42 4.75
C THR A 3 0.06 -41.18 5.61
N GLU A 4 0.35 -41.25 6.91
CA GLU A 4 0.08 -40.19 7.88
C GLU A 4 0.96 -38.94 7.67
N LYS A 5 2.19 -39.10 7.15
CA LYS A 5 3.04 -37.97 6.75
C LYS A 5 2.55 -37.32 5.45
N GLY A 6 2.10 -38.13 4.48
CA GLY A 6 1.53 -37.63 3.22
C GLY A 6 0.24 -36.84 3.43
N ASP A 7 -0.62 -37.30 4.34
CA ASP A 7 -1.89 -36.63 4.67
C ASP A 7 -1.65 -35.28 5.37
N LYS A 8 -0.75 -35.23 6.36
CA LYS A 8 -0.37 -33.98 7.03
C LYS A 8 0.29 -32.96 6.09
N TYR A 9 1.07 -33.42 5.11
CA TYR A 9 1.69 -32.52 4.14
C TYR A 9 0.63 -31.84 3.25
N LYS A 10 -0.35 -32.59 2.76
CA LYS A 10 -1.47 -32.04 1.97
C LYS A 10 -2.33 -31.06 2.78
N GLU A 11 -2.64 -31.41 4.02
CA GLU A 11 -3.38 -30.52 4.94
C GLU A 11 -2.65 -29.19 5.14
N ASN A 12 -1.32 -29.21 5.30
CA ASN A 12 -0.52 -28.00 5.45
C ASN A 12 -0.51 -27.13 4.18
N GLU A 13 -0.41 -27.72 2.99
CA GLU A 13 -0.49 -26.97 1.73
C GLU A 13 -1.86 -26.32 1.53
N GLU A 14 -2.95 -27.02 1.88
CA GLU A 14 -4.30 -26.43 1.85
C GLU A 14 -4.46 -25.28 2.84
N LEU A 15 -3.90 -25.42 4.05
CA LEU A 15 -3.91 -24.34 5.05
C LEU A 15 -3.08 -23.13 4.59
N LYS A 16 -1.92 -23.37 3.97
CA LYS A 16 -1.08 -22.32 3.41
C LYS A 16 -1.83 -21.50 2.37
N LEU A 17 -2.45 -22.17 1.40
CA LEU A 17 -3.25 -21.50 0.37
C LEU A 17 -4.42 -20.71 0.97
N LYS A 18 -5.08 -21.24 2.02
CA LYS A 18 -6.13 -20.49 2.74
C LYS A 18 -5.59 -19.20 3.35
N PHE A 19 -4.42 -19.24 4.00
CA PHE A 19 -3.82 -18.04 4.58
C PHE A 19 -3.34 -17.03 3.53
N GLU A 20 -2.77 -17.50 2.42
CA GLU A 20 -2.39 -16.64 1.30
C GLU A 20 -3.61 -15.90 0.71
N ASN A 21 -4.74 -16.59 0.56
CA ASN A 21 -6.01 -15.96 0.15
C ASN A 21 -6.49 -14.90 1.15
N VAL A 22 -6.40 -15.18 2.46
CA VAL A 22 -6.73 -14.18 3.50
C VAL A 22 -5.83 -12.95 3.40
N ILE A 23 -4.53 -13.14 3.15
CA ILE A 23 -3.57 -12.04 2.94
C ILE A 23 -3.98 -11.21 1.72
N ALA A 24 -4.31 -11.84 0.59
CA ALA A 24 -4.73 -11.11 -0.61
C ALA A 24 -6.01 -10.30 -0.41
N ILE A 25 -7.01 -10.85 0.29
CA ILE A 25 -8.21 -10.10 0.69
C ILE A 25 -7.81 -8.88 1.53
N GLY A 26 -6.92 -9.06 2.51
CA GLY A 26 -6.39 -7.96 3.31
C GLY A 26 -5.68 -6.88 2.47
N VAL A 27 -4.93 -7.28 1.44
CA VAL A 27 -4.27 -6.35 0.51
C VAL A 27 -5.31 -5.59 -0.33
N TRP A 28 -6.37 -6.24 -0.81
CA TRP A 28 -7.47 -5.56 -1.51
C TRP A 28 -8.21 -4.56 -0.64
N ILE A 29 -8.43 -4.88 0.64
CA ILE A 29 -9.03 -3.94 1.61
C ILE A 29 -8.14 -2.70 1.75
N LYS A 30 -6.81 -2.88 1.88
CA LYS A 30 -5.85 -1.76 1.91
C LYS A 30 -5.94 -0.90 0.65
N THR A 31 -6.09 -1.51 -0.52
CA THR A 31 -6.24 -0.78 -1.80
C THR A 31 -7.47 0.11 -1.83
N ILE A 32 -8.60 -0.39 -1.33
CA ILE A 32 -9.82 0.43 -1.22
C ILE A 32 -9.60 1.58 -0.25
N GLY A 33 -8.98 1.32 0.90
CA GLY A 33 -8.61 2.35 1.87
C GLY A 33 -7.73 3.45 1.25
N GLN A 34 -6.69 3.06 0.51
CA GLN A 34 -5.78 3.99 -0.14
C GLN A 34 -6.47 4.88 -1.18
N ILE A 35 -7.41 4.34 -1.95
CA ILE A 35 -8.18 5.12 -2.93
C ILE A 35 -9.03 6.17 -2.20
N ILE A 36 -9.68 5.79 -1.09
CA ILE A 36 -10.51 6.71 -0.29
C ILE A 36 -9.65 7.85 0.27
N GLU A 37 -8.49 7.52 0.85
CA GLU A 37 -7.52 8.51 1.35
C GLU A 37 -7.04 9.44 0.24
N THR A 38 -6.68 8.91 -0.92
CA THR A 38 -6.23 9.70 -2.08
C THR A 38 -7.28 10.69 -2.54
N ILE A 39 -8.55 10.28 -2.57
CA ILE A 39 -9.67 11.18 -2.87
C ILE A 39 -9.77 12.26 -1.78
N GLY A 40 -9.72 11.88 -0.50
CA GLY A 40 -9.80 12.81 0.62
C GLY A 40 -8.70 13.87 0.59
N VAL A 41 -7.44 13.44 0.55
CA VAL A 41 -6.26 14.30 0.54
C VAL A 41 -6.24 15.19 -0.71
N SER A 42 -6.57 14.64 -1.90
CA SER A 42 -6.62 15.45 -3.12
C SER A 42 -7.70 16.53 -3.05
N ASN A 43 -8.88 16.22 -2.51
CA ASN A 43 -9.93 17.24 -2.37
C ASN A 43 -9.57 18.30 -1.33
N LEU A 44 -8.93 17.91 -0.23
CA LEU A 44 -8.43 18.85 0.78
C LEU A 44 -7.41 19.81 0.18
N PHE A 45 -6.44 19.28 -0.59
CA PHE A 45 -5.45 20.08 -1.31
C PHE A 45 -6.12 21.06 -2.29
N LEU A 46 -7.12 20.62 -3.06
CA LEU A 46 -7.78 21.44 -4.08
C LEU A 46 -8.61 22.60 -3.51
N ILE A 47 -9.11 22.49 -2.28
CA ILE A 47 -9.87 23.55 -1.62
C ILE A 47 -9.01 24.43 -0.72
N ASN A 48 -7.73 24.11 -0.55
CA ASN A 48 -6.79 24.95 0.18
C ASN A 48 -6.47 26.20 -0.66
N GLU A 49 -6.75 27.38 -0.12
CA GLU A 49 -6.52 28.66 -0.82
C GLU A 49 -5.03 29.07 -0.87
N ASP A 50 -4.21 28.54 0.04
CA ASP A 50 -2.78 28.83 0.15
C ASP A 50 -2.00 27.54 0.53
N PRO A 51 -1.91 26.55 -0.38
CA PRO A 51 -1.26 25.29 -0.09
C PRO A 51 0.25 25.48 0.14
N SER A 52 0.74 24.92 1.24
CA SER A 52 2.16 24.91 1.56
C SER A 52 2.93 23.93 0.66
N SER A 53 4.25 24.06 0.64
CA SER A 53 5.11 23.06 0.01
C SER A 53 5.04 21.68 0.70
N GLY A 54 4.58 21.63 1.95
CA GLY A 54 4.34 20.40 2.67
C GLY A 54 3.07 19.69 2.18
N ASP A 55 2.00 20.46 1.92
CA ASP A 55 0.76 19.96 1.33
C ASP A 55 0.99 19.35 -0.04
N GLU A 56 1.79 20.00 -0.88
CA GLU A 56 2.19 19.47 -2.20
C GLU A 56 2.93 18.12 -2.09
N LYS A 57 3.77 17.94 -1.07
CA LYS A 57 4.49 16.68 -0.83
C LYS A 57 3.55 15.59 -0.34
N VAL A 58 2.64 15.91 0.57
CA VAL A 58 1.63 14.97 1.09
C VAL A 58 0.74 14.45 -0.05
N VAL A 59 0.15 15.34 -0.85
CA VAL A 59 -0.72 14.90 -1.96
C VAL A 59 0.06 14.08 -2.99
N SER A 60 1.31 14.46 -3.29
CA SER A 60 2.18 13.70 -4.19
C SER A 60 2.51 12.32 -3.64
N ALA A 61 2.82 12.22 -2.35
CA ALA A 61 3.12 10.96 -1.68
C ALA A 61 1.94 9.99 -1.74
N VAL A 62 0.73 10.45 -1.41
CA VAL A 62 -0.48 9.62 -1.42
C VAL A 62 -0.82 9.07 -2.82
N TRP A 63 -0.55 9.84 -3.88
CA TRP A 63 -0.66 9.35 -5.26
C TRP A 63 0.40 8.29 -5.61
N ILE A 64 1.64 8.47 -5.16
CA ILE A 64 2.70 7.46 -5.34
C ILE A 64 2.36 6.18 -4.56
N GLU A 65 1.87 6.32 -3.33
CA GLU A 65 1.42 5.18 -2.52
C GLU A 65 0.31 4.41 -3.24
N THR A 66 -0.67 5.12 -3.82
CA THR A 66 -1.76 4.50 -4.58
C THR A 66 -1.24 3.64 -5.71
N VAL A 67 -0.31 4.16 -6.52
CA VAL A 67 0.31 3.38 -7.59
C VAL A 67 1.03 2.15 -7.01
N GLY A 68 1.82 2.32 -5.95
CA GLY A 68 2.51 1.23 -5.28
C GLY A 68 1.56 0.16 -4.73
N GLN A 69 0.44 0.57 -4.14
CA GLN A 69 -0.61 -0.30 -3.60
C GLN A 69 -1.31 -1.09 -4.69
N PHE A 70 -1.59 -0.49 -5.86
CA PHE A 70 -2.11 -1.23 -7.00
C PHE A 70 -1.13 -2.30 -7.51
N LEU A 71 0.15 -1.95 -7.67
CA LEU A 71 1.17 -2.93 -8.10
C LEU A 71 1.30 -4.08 -7.08
N GLN A 72 1.32 -3.77 -5.79
CA GLN A 72 1.33 -4.77 -4.71
C GLN A 72 0.12 -5.72 -4.82
N THR A 73 -1.07 -5.15 -5.02
CA THR A 73 -2.32 -5.92 -5.11
C THR A 73 -2.36 -6.86 -6.30
N ILE A 74 -1.90 -6.36 -7.46
CA ILE A 74 -1.80 -7.17 -8.68
C ILE A 74 -0.78 -8.30 -8.46
N GLY A 75 0.39 -7.99 -7.90
CA GLY A 75 1.44 -8.98 -7.62
C GLY A 75 0.97 -10.10 -6.68
N VAL A 76 0.34 -9.74 -5.56
CA VAL A 76 -0.21 -10.71 -4.60
C VAL A 76 -1.33 -11.56 -5.23
N SER A 77 -2.23 -10.95 -6.00
CA SER A 77 -3.31 -11.67 -6.68
C SER A 77 -2.75 -12.66 -7.71
N GLN A 78 -1.71 -12.25 -8.46
CA GLN A 78 -1.06 -13.10 -9.45
C GLN A 78 -0.35 -14.29 -8.81
N GLN A 79 0.32 -14.10 -7.66
CA GLN A 79 0.97 -15.20 -6.92
C GLN A 79 0.00 -16.31 -6.52
N ILE A 80 -1.23 -15.97 -6.09
CA ILE A 80 -2.25 -16.98 -5.72
C ILE A 80 -2.75 -17.75 -6.94
N SER A 81 -2.87 -17.08 -8.09
CA SER A 81 -3.38 -17.69 -9.33
C SER A 81 -2.29 -18.31 -10.21
N ALA A 82 -1.03 -18.22 -9.80
CA ALA A 82 0.11 -18.61 -10.63
C ALA A 82 0.09 -20.13 -10.92
N ILE A 83 0.31 -20.47 -12.19
CA ILE A 83 0.30 -21.85 -12.68
C ILE A 83 1.71 -22.43 -12.89
N ASN A 84 2.75 -21.59 -12.78
CA ASN A 84 4.15 -21.97 -12.94
C ASN A 84 5.09 -20.96 -12.26
N GLU A 85 6.36 -21.36 -12.11
CA GLU A 85 7.39 -20.58 -11.40
C GLU A 85 7.72 -19.24 -12.07
N GLU A 86 7.69 -19.15 -13.41
CA GLU A 86 7.98 -17.90 -14.12
C GLU A 86 6.93 -16.82 -13.80
N VAL A 87 5.65 -17.22 -13.78
CA VAL A 87 4.54 -16.33 -13.39
C VAL A 87 4.66 -15.93 -11.93
N THR A 88 4.98 -16.88 -11.03
CA THR A 88 5.19 -16.59 -9.61
C THR A 88 6.30 -15.56 -9.40
N PHE A 89 7.44 -15.72 -10.09
CA PHE A 89 8.58 -14.81 -9.94
C PHE A 89 8.25 -13.38 -10.39
N LYS A 90 7.61 -13.21 -11.56
CA LYS A 90 7.19 -11.88 -12.04
C LYS A 90 6.17 -11.23 -11.10
N ALA A 91 5.27 -12.03 -10.55
CA ALA A 91 4.28 -11.55 -9.60
C ALA A 91 4.91 -11.06 -8.27
N GLN A 92 5.96 -11.75 -7.80
CA GLN A 92 6.77 -11.32 -6.65
C GLN A 92 7.56 -10.05 -6.94
N GLU A 93 8.17 -9.93 -8.12
CA GLU A 93 8.84 -8.69 -8.54
C GLU A 93 7.89 -7.50 -8.52
N LEU A 94 6.67 -7.68 -9.05
CA LEU A 94 5.64 -6.64 -9.04
C LEU A 94 5.22 -6.25 -7.62
N GLU A 95 5.06 -7.24 -6.74
CA GLU A 95 4.77 -6.99 -5.32
C GLU A 95 5.88 -6.13 -4.67
N ILE A 96 7.14 -6.51 -4.87
CA ILE A 96 8.30 -5.82 -4.29
C ILE A 96 8.44 -4.40 -4.82
N ILE A 97 8.21 -4.18 -6.11
CA ILE A 97 8.19 -2.83 -6.71
C ILE A 97 7.08 -2.00 -6.04
N GLY A 98 5.89 -2.57 -5.89
CA GLY A 98 4.77 -1.92 -5.21
C GLY A 98 5.11 -1.50 -3.78
N VAL A 99 5.64 -2.43 -2.98
CA VAL A 99 6.10 -2.16 -1.60
C VAL A 99 7.18 -1.07 -1.56
N SER A 100 8.11 -1.07 -2.51
CA SER A 100 9.19 -0.08 -2.57
C SER A 100 8.66 1.34 -2.83
N LEU A 101 7.70 1.47 -3.76
CA LEU A 101 7.05 2.76 -4.04
C LEU A 101 6.29 3.28 -2.81
N LYS A 102 5.56 2.40 -2.12
CA LYS A 102 4.84 2.78 -0.89
C LYS A 102 5.79 3.22 0.23
N SER A 103 6.90 2.51 0.43
CA SER A 103 7.90 2.92 1.43
C SER A 103 8.49 4.30 1.12
N PHE A 104 8.70 4.62 -0.16
CA PHE A 104 9.15 5.95 -0.57
C PHE A 104 8.05 7.00 -0.36
N ALA A 105 6.80 6.68 -0.68
CA ALA A 105 5.65 7.54 -0.44
C ALA A 105 5.52 7.91 1.04
N HIS A 106 5.52 6.93 1.95
CA HIS A 106 5.44 7.20 3.40
C HIS A 106 6.57 8.10 3.91
N ALA A 107 7.77 7.95 3.36
CA ALA A 107 8.89 8.84 3.70
C ALA A 107 8.64 10.28 3.22
N LEU A 108 8.13 10.44 1.99
CA LEU A 108 7.81 11.75 1.43
C LEU A 108 6.64 12.43 2.16
N GLU A 109 5.62 11.66 2.52
CA GLU A 109 4.48 12.11 3.30
C GLU A 109 4.90 12.59 4.68
N ALA A 110 5.73 11.81 5.39
CA ALA A 110 6.28 12.22 6.68
C ALA A 110 7.10 13.52 6.59
N ILE A 111 7.87 13.71 5.51
CA ILE A 111 8.59 14.96 5.26
C ILE A 111 7.59 16.11 5.07
N GLY A 112 6.56 15.92 4.24
CA GLY A 112 5.50 16.92 4.02
C GLY A 112 4.78 17.30 5.30
N GLY A 113 4.37 16.32 6.12
CA GLY A 113 3.74 16.56 7.41
C GLY A 113 4.64 17.31 8.40
N ILE A 114 5.95 17.03 8.41
CA ILE A 114 6.91 17.80 9.22
C ILE A 114 6.98 19.27 8.79
N GLU A 115 6.93 19.55 7.49
CA GLU A 115 6.95 20.91 6.96
C GLU A 115 5.66 21.67 7.33
N ILE A 116 4.49 21.04 7.18
CA ILE A 116 3.21 21.62 7.61
C ILE A 116 3.28 21.99 9.10
N LEU A 117 3.71 21.06 9.97
CA LEU A 117 3.88 21.31 11.41
C LEU A 117 4.84 22.46 11.73
N GLN A 118 5.83 22.73 10.87
CA GLN A 118 6.77 23.83 11.08
C GLN A 118 6.19 25.17 10.66
N GLU A 119 5.31 25.18 9.66
CA GLU A 119 4.57 26.35 9.20
C GLU A 119 3.49 26.75 10.21
N GLU A 120 2.69 25.79 10.68
CA GLU A 120 1.65 26.00 11.69
C GLU A 120 2.21 26.65 12.98
N LYS A 121 3.42 26.27 13.39
CA LYS A 121 4.13 26.89 14.53
C LYS A 121 4.48 28.36 14.33
N GLN A 122 4.55 28.83 13.09
CA GLN A 122 4.86 30.21 12.73
C GLN A 122 3.60 31.04 12.52
N THR A 123 2.51 30.42 12.08
CA THR A 123 1.26 31.10 11.69
C THR A 123 0.15 31.01 12.75
N ASP A 124 0.26 30.12 13.73
CA ASP A 124 -0.77 29.80 14.75
C ASP A 124 -2.11 29.34 14.12
N ILE A 125 -2.06 28.93 12.85
CA ILE A 125 -3.13 28.27 12.11
C ILE A 125 -2.84 26.76 12.18
N MET A 126 -3.86 25.95 12.44
CA MET A 126 -3.74 24.50 12.52
C MET A 126 -4.66 23.85 11.48
N ASP A 127 -4.08 22.99 10.65
CA ASP A 127 -4.76 22.24 9.62
C ASP A 127 -4.80 20.74 9.97
N PHE A 128 -5.59 20.00 9.20
CA PHE A 128 -5.59 18.54 9.29
C PHE A 128 -4.40 17.98 8.50
N ILE A 129 -3.48 17.32 9.19
CA ILE A 129 -2.41 16.54 8.55
C ILE A 129 -2.89 15.09 8.43
N PRO A 130 -3.13 14.58 7.21
CA PRO A 130 -3.58 13.22 6.97
C PRO A 130 -2.58 12.16 7.44
#